data_AF-A0A6C0CM66-F1
#
_entry.id   AF-A0A6C0CM66-F1
#
_cell.length_a   1.000
_cell.length_b   1.000
_cell.length_c   1.000
_cell.angle_alpha   90.00
_cell.angle_beta   90.00
_cell.angle_gamma   90.00
#
_symmetry.space_group_name_H-M   'P 1'
#
loop_
_entity.id
_entity.type
_entity.pdbx_description
1 polymer ?
#
loop_
_entity_poly.entity_id
_entity_poly.type
_entity_poly.pdbx_seq_one_letter_code
_entity_poly.pdbx_strand_id
1 'polypeptide(L)'
;MSVESESTEANYRLPSSTTLQHVSKLSIVEDKPIMFDYWTNSLDNNVLIGVRENGEKLLVKSEDEYTSPVSKIYKVEEEYIIITENSIYLVSSDIQTKRIK
;
A
#
# COMPACT_ATOMS: atom_id res chain seq x y z
N MET A 1 -32.50 -10.96 -20.95
CA MET A 1 -31.19 -10.55 -21.49
C MET A 1 -30.30 -10.26 -20.30
N SER A 2 -29.49 -11.23 -19.93
CA SER A 2 -28.53 -11.10 -18.84
C SER A 2 -27.38 -10.26 -19.36
N VAL A 3 -27.13 -9.12 -18.73
CA VAL A 3 -25.93 -8.33 -18.99
C VAL A 3 -24.77 -9.05 -18.30
N GLU A 4 -23.98 -9.77 -19.09
CA GLU A 4 -22.66 -10.24 -18.68
C GLU A 4 -21.80 -8.99 -18.44
N SER A 5 -21.45 -8.76 -17.18
CA SER A 5 -20.40 -7.82 -16.83
C SER A 5 -19.09 -8.50 -17.23
N GLU A 6 -18.42 -7.99 -18.26
CA GLU A 6 -17.05 -8.36 -18.58
C GLU A 6 -16.18 -8.05 -17.36
N SER A 7 -15.95 -9.05 -16.51
CA SER A 7 -14.86 -9.05 -15.56
C SER A 7 -13.59 -9.11 -16.38
N THR A 8 -13.05 -7.93 -16.72
CA THR A 8 -11.62 -7.81 -16.99
C THR A 8 -10.96 -8.43 -15.77
N GLU A 9 -10.48 -9.66 -15.90
CA GLU A 9 -9.61 -10.31 -14.93
C GLU A 9 -8.36 -9.44 -14.88
N ALA A 10 -8.41 -8.38 -14.07
CA ALA A 10 -7.25 -7.59 -13.74
C ALA A 10 -6.36 -8.57 -12.99
N ASN A 11 -5.41 -9.13 -13.73
CA ASN A 11 -4.46 -10.14 -13.29
C ASN A 11 -3.44 -9.41 -12.40
N TYR A 12 -3.92 -8.93 -11.25
CA TYR A 12 -3.12 -8.21 -10.30
C TYR A 12 -2.08 -9.19 -9.78
N ARG A 13 -0.81 -8.84 -9.97
CA ARG A 13 0.29 -9.64 -9.44
C ARG A 13 0.10 -9.81 -7.94
N LEU A 14 0.34 -11.03 -7.46
CA LEU A 14 0.44 -11.27 -6.04
C LEU A 14 1.76 -10.68 -5.52
N PRO A 15 1.80 -10.21 -4.27
CA PRO A 15 3.06 -9.85 -3.64
C PRO A 15 4.00 -11.05 -3.61
N SER A 16 5.30 -10.79 -3.66
CA SER A 16 6.31 -11.83 -3.50
C SER A 16 6.13 -12.61 -2.19
N SER A 17 6.53 -13.89 -2.20
CA SER A 17 6.41 -14.77 -1.02
C SER A 17 7.28 -14.29 0.14
N THR A 18 8.43 -13.68 -0.16
CA THR A 18 9.35 -13.05 0.78
C THR A 18 8.71 -11.84 1.45
N THR A 19 8.05 -10.96 0.68
CA THR A 19 7.29 -9.84 1.22
C THR A 19 6.14 -10.31 2.12
N LEU A 20 5.40 -11.34 1.71
CA LEU A 20 4.32 -11.92 2.53
C LEU A 20 4.85 -12.49 3.86
N GLN A 21 5.96 -13.24 3.84
CA GLN A 21 6.57 -13.73 5.08
C GLN A 21 7.03 -12.59 5.99
N HIS A 22 7.62 -11.54 5.42
CA HIS A 22 8.12 -10.41 6.20
C HIS A 22 6.97 -9.61 6.81
N VAL A 23 5.92 -9.32 6.05
CA VAL A 23 4.74 -8.60 6.56
C VAL A 23 4.01 -9.41 7.63
N SER A 24 3.90 -10.74 7.47
CA SER A 24 3.33 -11.61 8.51
C SER A 24 4.15 -11.56 9.79
N LYS A 25 5.48 -11.60 9.70
CA LYS A 25 6.35 -11.46 10.89
C LYS A 25 6.14 -10.11 11.58
N LEU A 26 6.06 -9.03 10.82
CA LEU A 26 5.82 -7.68 11.37
C LEU A 26 4.45 -7.58 12.02
N SER A 27 3.41 -8.12 11.39
CA SER A 27 2.05 -8.15 11.94
C SER A 27 1.98 -8.88 13.28
N ILE A 28 2.68 -10.01 13.42
CA ILE A 28 2.74 -10.78 14.67
C ILE A 28 3.50 -10.01 15.77
N VAL A 29 4.62 -9.37 15.43
CA VAL A 29 5.48 -8.67 16.41
C VAL A 29 4.85 -7.36 16.88
N GLU A 30 4.20 -6.63 15.97
CA GLU A 30 3.61 -5.32 16.24
C GLU A 30 2.13 -5.39 16.65
N ASP A 31 1.52 -6.58 16.58
CA ASP A 31 0.08 -6.83 16.81
C ASP A 31 -0.82 -5.92 15.95
N LYS A 32 -0.54 -5.85 14.65
CA LYS A 32 -1.24 -4.98 13.69
C LYS A 32 -1.82 -5.78 12.54
N PRO A 33 -3.09 -5.54 12.14
CA PRO A 33 -3.68 -6.15 10.96
C PRO A 33 -2.96 -5.72 9.68
N ILE A 34 -2.90 -6.65 8.72
CA ILE A 34 -2.38 -6.41 7.38
C ILE A 34 -3.55 -6.01 6.48
N MET A 35 -3.42 -4.86 5.82
CA MET A 35 -4.41 -4.29 4.93
C MET A 35 -3.87 -4.28 3.48
N PHE A 36 -4.70 -4.78 2.56
CA PHE A 36 -4.39 -4.87 1.12
C PHE A 36 -5.28 -3.96 0.25
N ASP A 37 -6.04 -3.08 0.89
CA ASP A 37 -6.92 -2.07 0.29
C ASP A 37 -6.19 -1.15 -0.71
N TYR A 38 -4.90 -0.87 -0.50
CA TYR A 38 -4.08 -0.07 -1.42
C TYR A 38 -3.32 -0.90 -2.46
N TRP A 39 -3.35 -2.24 -2.40
CA TRP A 39 -2.50 -3.08 -3.26
C TRP A 39 -2.83 -2.91 -4.75
N THR A 40 -4.09 -3.15 -5.13
CA THR A 40 -4.53 -3.03 -6.54
C THR A 40 -4.33 -1.61 -7.06
N ASN A 41 -4.74 -0.60 -6.28
CA ASN A 41 -4.56 0.80 -6.67
C ASN A 41 -3.09 1.21 -6.77
N SER A 42 -2.19 0.59 -6.01
CA SER A 42 -0.75 0.82 -6.12
C SER A 42 -0.15 0.25 -7.41
N LEU A 43 -0.70 -0.87 -7.92
CA LEU A 43 -0.30 -1.43 -9.22
C LEU A 43 -0.76 -0.55 -10.37
N ASP A 44 -1.95 0.05 -10.25
CA ASP A 44 -2.49 0.99 -11.24
C ASP A 44 -1.86 2.39 -11.16
N ASN A 45 -0.89 2.61 -10.26
CA ASN A 45 -0.31 3.92 -9.96
C ASN A 45 -1.33 5.00 -9.56
N ASN A 46 -2.48 4.57 -9.02
CA ASN A 46 -3.52 5.44 -8.47
C ASN A 46 -3.26 5.82 -7.00
N VAL A 47 -2.13 5.39 -6.44
CA VAL A 47 -1.69 5.69 -5.08
C VAL A 47 -0.29 6.29 -5.15
N LEU A 48 -0.02 7.25 -4.26
CA LEU A 48 1.28 7.87 -4.13
C LEU A 48 1.67 8.03 -2.65
N ILE A 49 2.96 8.11 -2.39
CA ILE A 49 3.49 8.45 -1.07
C ILE A 49 3.61 9.98 -0.99
N GLY A 50 2.75 10.60 -0.19
CA GLY A 50 2.82 12.00 0.15
C GLY A 50 3.83 12.25 1.25
N VAL A 51 4.77 13.16 1.03
CA VAL A 51 5.73 13.61 2.05
C VAL A 51 5.38 15.04 2.46
N ARG A 52 5.00 15.24 3.72
CA ARG A 52 4.71 16.57 4.30
C ARG A 52 6.00 17.35 4.57
N GLU A 53 5.88 18.66 4.77
CA GLU A 53 7.02 19.54 5.08
C GLU A 53 7.75 19.16 6.38
N ASN A 54 7.04 18.58 7.35
CA ASN A 54 7.60 18.06 8.61
C ASN A 54 8.34 16.71 8.45
N GLY A 55 8.39 16.15 7.23
CA GLY A 55 9.02 14.86 6.94
C GLY A 55 8.13 13.64 7.17
N GLU A 56 6.88 13.83 7.61
CA GLU A 56 5.91 12.74 7.73
C GLU A 56 5.52 12.23 6.34
N LYS A 57 5.38 10.91 6.25
CA LYS A 57 4.92 10.24 5.03
C LYS A 57 3.49 9.79 5.23
N LEU A 58 2.66 9.85 4.21
CA LEU A 58 1.31 9.28 4.19
C LEU A 58 1.05 8.63 2.83
N LEU A 59 0.20 7.61 2.79
CA LEU A 59 -0.31 7.08 1.52
C LEU A 59 -1.52 7.91 1.10
N VAL A 60 -1.50 8.40 -0.12
CA VAL A 60 -2.57 9.19 -0.72
C VAL A 60 -3.09 8.43 -1.92
N LYS A 61 -4.37 8.07 -1.89
CA LYS A 61 -5.08 7.50 -3.05
C LYS A 61 -5.90 8.58 -3.77
N SER A 62 -6.47 9.51 -3.01
CA SER A 62 -7.16 10.69 -3.53
C SER A 62 -7.09 11.83 -2.51
N GLU A 63 -7.59 13.02 -2.85
CA GLU A 63 -7.62 14.17 -1.92
C GLU A 63 -8.42 13.87 -0.64
N ASP A 64 -9.44 13.01 -0.74
CA ASP A 64 -10.31 12.62 0.37
C ASP A 64 -9.90 11.30 1.05
N GLU A 65 -9.11 10.44 0.39
CA GLU A 65 -8.72 9.11 0.87
C GLU A 65 -7.20 9.02 1.04
N TYR A 66 -6.77 9.20 2.30
CA TYR A 66 -5.38 9.06 2.72
C TYR A 66 -5.27 8.28 4.03
N THR A 67 -4.12 7.65 4.25
CA THR A 67 -3.84 6.93 5.50
C THR A 67 -3.38 7.87 6.60
N SER A 68 -3.41 7.39 7.85
CA SER A 68 -2.66 7.99 8.94
C SER A 68 -1.16 8.13 8.61
N PRO A 69 -0.43 9.00 9.33
CA PRO A 69 1.01 9.14 9.17
C PRO A 69 1.72 7.78 9.26
N VAL A 70 2.58 7.54 8.28
CA VAL A 70 3.40 6.35 8.18
C VAL A 70 4.52 6.46 9.20
N SER A 71 4.57 5.49 10.10
CA SER A 71 5.61 5.35 11.11
C SER A 71 6.90 4.79 10.51
N LYS A 72 6.78 3.72 9.71
CA LYS A 72 7.93 3.05 9.07
C LYS A 72 7.58 2.54 7.68
N ILE A 73 8.57 2.54 6.79
CA ILE A 73 8.46 1.93 5.45
C ILE A 73 9.63 0.99 5.27
N TYR A 74 9.33 -0.25 4.89
CA TYR A 74 10.31 -1.23 4.46
C TYR A 74 10.16 -1.47 2.98
N LYS A 75 11.28 -1.52 2.24
CA LYS A 75 11.31 -2.01 0.88
C LYS A 75 11.72 -3.48 0.91
N VAL A 76 10.90 -4.35 0.33
CA VAL A 76 11.21 -5.76 0.13
C VAL A 76 10.98 -6.04 -1.34
N GLU A 77 12.05 -6.41 -2.05
CA GLU A 77 12.03 -6.64 -3.49
C GLU A 77 11.37 -5.47 -4.27
N GLU A 78 10.22 -5.74 -4.89
CA GLU A 78 9.45 -4.80 -5.69
C GLU A 78 8.22 -4.27 -4.95
N GLU A 79 8.15 -4.45 -3.63
CA GLU A 79 7.06 -4.01 -2.77
C GLU A 79 7.52 -3.10 -1.63
N TYR A 80 6.61 -2.26 -1.15
CA TYR A 80 6.75 -1.55 0.11
C TYR A 80 5.77 -2.08 1.15
N ILE A 81 6.30 -2.33 2.34
CA ILE A 81 5.55 -2.60 3.56
C ILE A 81 5.49 -1.29 4.34
N ILE A 82 4.28 -0.77 4.54
CA ILE A 82 4.05 0.53 5.13
C ILE A 82 3.35 0.33 6.48
N ILE A 83 4.01 0.72 7.56
CA ILE A 83 3.49 0.58 8.91
C ILE A 83 2.97 1.93 9.38
N THR A 84 1.69 1.98 9.69
CA THR A 84 1.07 3.11 10.38
C THR A 84 0.91 2.79 11.87
N GLU A 85 0.20 3.64 12.59
CA GLU A 85 -0.07 3.45 14.03
C GLU A 85 -0.85 2.16 14.30
N ASN A 86 -1.88 1.87 13.51
CA ASN A 86 -2.84 0.79 13.79
C ASN A 86 -2.86 -0.34 12.76
N SER A 87 -2.18 -0.18 11.61
CA SER A 87 -2.27 -1.13 10.50
C SER A 87 -1.01 -1.15 9.66
N ILE A 88 -0.80 -2.28 8.98
CA ILE A 88 0.28 -2.48 8.03
C ILE A 88 -0.31 -2.58 6.63
N TYR A 89 0.15 -1.74 5.72
CA TYR A 89 -0.27 -1.71 4.33
C TYR A 89 0.80 -2.32 3.43
N LEU A 90 0.36 -2.98 2.36
CA LEU A 90 1.22 -3.45 1.29
C LEU A 90 0.94 -2.67 0.00
N VAL A 91 1.99 -2.18 -0.65
CA VAL A 91 1.88 -1.47 -1.93
C VAL A 91 3.05 -1.84 -2.85
N SER A 92 2.86 -1.65 -4.16
CA SER A 92 3.92 -1.78 -5.15
C SER A 92 5.03 -0.74 -4.90
N SER A 93 6.28 -1.10 -5.18
CA SER A 93 7.40 -0.16 -5.09
C SER A 93 7.47 0.87 -6.20
N ASP A 94 6.64 0.69 -7.23
CA ASP A 94 6.54 1.56 -8.40
C ASP A 94 5.76 2.86 -8.14
N ILE A 95 5.07 2.96 -7.00
CA ILE A 95 4.26 4.14 -6.67
C ILE A 95 5.13 5.40 -6.55
N GLN A 96 4.59 6.50 -7.05
CA GLN A 96 5.29 7.79 -7.02
C GLN A 96 5.37 8.34 -5.60
N THR A 97 6.45 9.06 -5.30
CA THR A 97 6.57 9.84 -4.08
C THR A 97 6.50 11.32 -4.44
N LYS A 98 5.55 12.07 -3.87
CA LYS A 98 5.40 13.51 -4.06
C LYS A 98 5.52 14.25 -2.74
N ARG A 99 6.18 15.41 -2.76
CA ARG A 99 6.16 16.34 -1.63
C ARG A 99 4.85 17.14 -1.70
N ILE A 100 4.09 17.12 -0.63
CA ILE A 100 2.83 17.86 -0.49
C ILE A 100 3.12 19.06 0.40
N LYS A 101 2.69 20.23 -0.06
CA LYS A 101 2.89 21.52 0.62
C LYS A 101 1.62 21.92 1.37
#